data_AF-A0A2D9XKK9-F1
#
_entry.id   AF-A0A2D9XKK9-F1
#
_cell.length_a   1.000
_cell.length_b   1.000
_cell.length_c   1.000
_cell.angle_alpha   90.00
_cell.angle_beta   90.00
_cell.angle_gamma   90.00
#
_symmetry.space_group_name_H-M   'P 1'
#
loop_
_entity.id
_entity.type
_entity.pdbx_description
1 polymer ?
#
loop_
_entity_poly.entity_id
_entity_poly.type
_entity_poly.pdbx_seq_one_letter_code
_entity_poly.pdbx_strand_id
1 'polypeptide(L)'
;MLIMRTKIYKYFLICCISFLHSIPSVQAQCEWLYENRPEGSYIIEEDKIVLFYCENLMDIIYAPNEYIDVYWEYTTDTGEQCQDWDWSEDDFFFSVNYNDPCIEELANNTITVTFTGVIDETLPPETCTFDILFNDPGNPTIQIGEGGGFYDTNQQITICEENNVVLTASSLGSNADYSSFEWYINGELIENENAIELNINNTNYDINSANTFYFSVTNYCSDLQGNSIDSEWLTISIYEGYDQCEPCNWDLPDYESSEFYGFCIDCEGDGYFPEPPNNEENRSYENTLRIPTCEATTYRVTIYNRLGRELFQSEYDNHPWDGKLKNGRKCKEGTYYYKLEYVLNPSLDEDQQNETKISTGSVYLDWGN
;
A
#
# COMPACT_ATOMS: atom_id res chain seq x y z
N MET A 1 -30.75 -73.93 42.11
CA MET A 1 -30.16 -75.06 41.36
C MET A 1 -29.73 -74.52 40.00
N LEU A 2 -28.42 -74.56 39.71
CA LEU A 2 -27.69 -74.15 38.47
C LEU A 2 -27.86 -72.68 38.03
N ILE A 3 -26.85 -71.80 37.96
CA ILE A 3 -25.46 -71.81 37.40
C ILE A 3 -25.39 -71.77 35.86
N MET A 4 -24.87 -70.62 35.38
CA MET A 4 -24.16 -70.30 34.13
C MET A 4 -24.91 -70.33 32.78
N ARG A 5 -24.80 -69.22 32.02
CA ARG A 5 -23.79 -69.09 30.93
C ARG A 5 -23.79 -67.72 30.21
N THR A 6 -22.57 -67.14 30.16
CA THR A 6 -21.87 -66.46 29.03
C THR A 6 -22.43 -65.14 28.46
N LYS A 7 -21.82 -63.96 28.70
CA LYS A 7 -20.58 -63.41 28.08
C LYS A 7 -20.50 -63.55 26.55
N ILE A 8 -21.29 -62.78 25.79
CA ILE A 8 -21.03 -62.44 24.37
C ILE A 8 -21.60 -61.03 24.07
N TYR A 9 -21.03 -59.95 24.59
CA TYR A 9 -21.43 -58.57 24.20
C TYR A 9 -20.29 -57.56 24.42
N LYS A 10 -19.08 -57.85 23.92
CA LYS A 10 -17.96 -56.88 23.93
C LYS A 10 -17.13 -56.82 22.64
N TYR A 11 -17.61 -57.41 21.54
CA TYR A 11 -16.95 -57.38 20.23
C TYR A 11 -17.91 -57.01 19.09
N PHE A 12 -18.81 -56.05 19.33
CA PHE A 12 -19.70 -55.54 18.29
C PHE A 12 -19.76 -54.00 18.26
N LEU A 13 -18.77 -53.34 18.85
CA LEU A 13 -18.70 -51.86 18.93
C LEU A 13 -17.36 -51.32 18.43
N ILE A 14 -16.68 -52.06 17.55
CA ILE A 14 -15.48 -51.61 16.83
C ILE A 14 -15.60 -52.12 15.39
N CYS A 15 -16.67 -51.69 14.71
CA CYS A 15 -16.81 -51.79 13.25
C CYS A 15 -17.82 -50.76 12.72
N CYS A 16 -18.05 -49.67 13.45
CA CYS A 16 -18.30 -48.38 12.79
C CYS A 16 -16.94 -47.90 12.29
N ILE A 17 -16.45 -48.65 11.29
CA ILE A 17 -15.44 -48.20 10.37
C ILE A 17 -15.97 -46.88 9.87
N SER A 18 -15.25 -45.83 10.21
CA SER A 18 -15.18 -44.58 9.50
C SER A 18 -15.03 -44.91 8.01
N PHE A 19 -16.15 -45.18 7.35
CA PHE A 19 -16.34 -44.87 5.94
C PHE A 19 -16.36 -43.34 5.88
N LEU A 20 -15.22 -42.74 6.19
CA LEU A 20 -14.79 -41.50 5.57
C LEU A 20 -14.78 -41.87 4.09
N HIS A 21 -15.93 -41.71 3.45
CA HIS A 21 -15.98 -41.65 2.00
C HIS A 21 -15.10 -40.46 1.68
N SER A 22 -13.84 -40.74 1.33
CA SER A 22 -13.00 -39.75 0.68
C SER A 22 -13.79 -39.35 -0.55
N ILE A 23 -14.38 -38.16 -0.51
CA ILE A 23 -14.96 -37.54 -1.68
C ILE A 23 -13.81 -37.55 -2.69
N PRO A 24 -13.94 -38.25 -3.83
CA PRO A 24 -12.90 -38.24 -4.82
C PRO A 24 -12.65 -36.78 -5.18
N SER A 25 -11.39 -36.34 -5.19
CA SER A 25 -11.05 -34.99 -5.65
C SER A 25 -11.64 -34.79 -7.04
N VAL A 26 -11.91 -33.53 -7.43
CA VAL A 26 -12.42 -33.22 -8.78
C VAL A 26 -11.52 -33.85 -9.85
N GLN A 27 -10.21 -33.90 -9.58
CA GLN A 27 -9.24 -34.55 -10.44
C GLN A 27 -9.52 -36.03 -10.71
N ALA A 28 -10.10 -36.77 -9.75
CA ALA A 28 -10.44 -38.18 -9.92
C ALA A 28 -11.83 -38.41 -10.54
N GLN A 29 -12.70 -37.40 -10.53
CA GLN A 29 -14.06 -37.51 -11.10
C GLN A 29 -14.11 -37.03 -12.56
N CYS A 30 -13.20 -36.14 -12.94
CA CYS A 30 -13.29 -35.35 -14.16
C CYS A 30 -11.91 -35.17 -14.84
N GLU A 31 -11.14 -36.25 -15.00
CA GLU A 31 -9.75 -36.21 -15.53
C GLU A 31 -9.64 -35.48 -16.89
N TRP A 32 -10.70 -35.50 -17.70
CA TRP A 32 -10.71 -34.86 -19.01
C TRP A 32 -10.80 -33.32 -18.98
N LEU A 33 -11.18 -32.71 -17.85
CA LEU A 33 -11.22 -31.24 -17.72
C LEU A 33 -9.85 -30.60 -18.02
N TYR A 34 -8.78 -31.39 -18.01
CA TYR A 34 -7.39 -30.97 -18.04
C TYR A 34 -6.67 -31.12 -19.38
N GLU A 35 -7.24 -31.82 -20.38
CA GLU A 35 -6.45 -32.29 -21.54
C GLU A 35 -6.33 -31.31 -22.72
N ASN A 36 -7.17 -30.28 -22.84
CA ASN A 36 -7.24 -29.45 -24.05
C ASN A 36 -7.43 -27.94 -23.79
N ARG A 37 -6.53 -27.29 -23.04
CA ARG A 37 -6.73 -25.86 -22.70
C ARG A 37 -5.51 -24.96 -22.88
N PRO A 38 -5.72 -23.66 -23.20
CA PRO A 38 -4.66 -22.67 -23.26
C PRO A 38 -3.97 -22.52 -21.88
N GLU A 39 -2.65 -22.46 -21.89
CA GLU A 39 -1.83 -22.22 -20.69
C GLU A 39 -2.24 -20.89 -20.03
N GLY A 40 -2.52 -20.90 -18.72
CA GLY A 40 -2.87 -19.72 -17.92
C GLY A 40 -4.35 -19.31 -17.88
N SER A 41 -5.25 -20.01 -18.57
CA SER A 41 -6.68 -19.65 -18.60
C SER A 41 -7.45 -19.93 -17.30
N TYR A 42 -6.96 -20.83 -16.44
CA TYR A 42 -7.58 -21.17 -15.15
C TYR A 42 -6.57 -21.84 -14.22
N ILE A 43 -6.87 -21.83 -12.92
CA ILE A 43 -6.12 -22.58 -11.90
C ILE A 43 -6.98 -23.74 -11.42
N ILE A 44 -6.36 -24.87 -11.10
CA ILE A 44 -7.03 -26.01 -10.48
C ILE A 44 -6.60 -26.04 -9.02
N GLU A 45 -7.56 -25.87 -8.13
CA GLU A 45 -7.39 -26.16 -6.71
C GLU A 45 -8.07 -27.51 -6.39
N GLU A 46 -7.79 -28.12 -5.23
CA GLU A 46 -8.08 -29.53 -4.92
C GLU A 46 -9.52 -30.01 -5.27
N ASP A 47 -10.50 -29.11 -5.26
CA ASP A 47 -11.92 -29.36 -5.54
C ASP A 47 -12.60 -28.34 -6.46
N LYS A 48 -11.86 -27.45 -7.12
CA LYS A 48 -12.46 -26.37 -7.94
C LYS A 48 -11.56 -25.90 -9.09
N ILE A 49 -12.23 -25.38 -10.12
CA ILE A 49 -11.64 -24.63 -11.22
C ILE A 49 -11.75 -23.15 -10.88
N VAL A 50 -10.64 -22.43 -10.84
CA VAL A 50 -10.61 -20.99 -10.67
C VAL A 50 -10.48 -20.35 -12.04
N LEU A 51 -11.56 -19.73 -12.53
CA LEU A 51 -11.54 -18.94 -13.75
C LEU A 51 -11.19 -17.49 -13.41
N PHE A 52 -10.33 -16.88 -14.21
CA PHE A 52 -10.05 -15.46 -14.11
C PHE A 52 -11.16 -14.69 -14.82
N TYR A 53 -11.79 -13.75 -14.11
CA TYR A 53 -12.82 -12.93 -14.70
C TYR A 53 -12.23 -12.01 -15.77
N CYS A 54 -12.72 -12.17 -16.99
CA CYS A 54 -12.43 -11.26 -18.08
C CYS A 54 -13.73 -10.67 -18.60
N GLU A 55 -13.89 -9.34 -18.48
CA GLU A 55 -15.10 -8.66 -18.94
C GLU A 55 -15.35 -8.93 -20.44
N ASN A 56 -16.55 -9.40 -20.77
CA ASN A 56 -16.98 -9.73 -22.14
C ASN A 56 -16.26 -10.90 -22.82
N LEU A 57 -15.54 -11.75 -22.08
CA LEU A 57 -15.09 -13.03 -22.59
C LEU A 57 -15.98 -14.16 -22.09
N MET A 58 -16.18 -15.13 -22.98
CA MET A 58 -16.92 -16.34 -22.71
C MET A 58 -15.89 -17.46 -22.52
N ASP A 59 -15.86 -18.03 -21.32
CA ASP A 59 -15.04 -19.20 -21.06
C ASP A 59 -15.76 -20.44 -21.58
N ILE A 60 -15.02 -21.31 -22.28
CA ILE A 60 -15.56 -22.52 -22.89
C ILE A 60 -14.86 -23.75 -22.32
N ILE A 61 -15.64 -24.67 -21.78
CA ILE A 61 -15.21 -25.99 -21.35
C ILE A 61 -15.75 -27.03 -22.32
N TYR A 62 -14.87 -27.66 -23.09
CA TYR A 62 -15.26 -28.72 -24.03
C TYR A 62 -15.42 -30.05 -23.32
N ALA A 63 -16.46 -30.80 -23.69
CA ALA A 63 -16.58 -32.21 -23.34
C ALA A 63 -15.65 -33.06 -24.21
N PRO A 64 -15.27 -34.26 -23.74
CA PRO A 64 -14.51 -35.21 -24.56
C PRO A 64 -15.28 -35.67 -25.80
N ASN A 65 -14.54 -35.88 -26.89
CA ASN A 65 -15.09 -36.28 -28.20
C ASN A 65 -15.71 -37.69 -28.22
N GLU A 66 -15.53 -38.48 -27.15
CA GLU A 66 -16.10 -39.82 -27.02
C GLU A 66 -17.56 -39.82 -26.54
N TYR A 67 -18.07 -38.71 -26.01
CA TYR A 67 -19.48 -38.58 -25.64
C TYR A 67 -20.34 -38.31 -26.89
N ILE A 68 -21.42 -39.08 -27.04
CA ILE A 68 -22.42 -38.93 -28.11
C ILE A 68 -23.57 -38.00 -27.72
N ASP A 69 -23.73 -37.73 -26.43
CA ASP A 69 -24.70 -36.79 -25.87
C ASP A 69 -24.16 -36.24 -24.55
N VAL A 70 -24.43 -34.96 -24.26
CA VAL A 70 -23.93 -34.27 -23.07
C VAL A 70 -24.98 -33.31 -22.56
N TYR A 71 -25.08 -33.25 -21.23
CA TYR A 71 -25.92 -32.30 -20.52
C TYR A 71 -25.13 -31.58 -19.44
N TRP A 72 -25.28 -30.26 -19.39
CA TRP A 72 -24.66 -29.41 -18.39
C TRP A 72 -25.74 -28.72 -17.56
N GLU A 73 -25.57 -28.75 -16.25
CA GLU A 73 -26.34 -27.95 -15.32
C GLU A 73 -25.36 -27.19 -14.44
N TYR A 74 -25.72 -25.98 -14.02
CA TYR A 74 -25.02 -25.35 -12.92
C TYR A 74 -25.99 -24.77 -11.91
N THR A 75 -25.55 -24.76 -10.65
CA THR A 75 -26.27 -24.14 -9.55
C THR A 75 -25.41 -23.05 -8.95
N THR A 76 -26.02 -21.90 -8.68
CA THR A 76 -25.39 -20.83 -7.91
C THR A 76 -25.26 -21.23 -6.43
N ASP A 77 -24.48 -20.46 -5.67
CA ASP A 77 -24.37 -20.62 -4.21
C ASP A 77 -25.68 -20.36 -3.45
N THR A 78 -26.63 -19.66 -4.08
CA THR A 78 -28.02 -19.48 -3.59
C THR A 78 -28.94 -20.65 -3.93
N GLY A 79 -28.47 -21.62 -4.73
CA GLY A 79 -29.23 -22.79 -5.17
C GLY A 79 -30.19 -22.50 -6.33
N GLU A 80 -30.04 -21.35 -6.99
CA GLU A 80 -30.78 -21.05 -8.21
C GLU A 80 -30.18 -21.85 -9.37
N GLN A 81 -31.06 -22.55 -10.09
CA GLN A 81 -30.67 -23.28 -11.30
C GLN A 81 -30.74 -22.32 -12.48
N CYS A 82 -29.62 -22.19 -13.17
CA CYS A 82 -29.57 -21.49 -14.44
C CYS A 82 -29.22 -22.48 -15.55
N GLN A 83 -29.87 -22.29 -16.69
CA GLN A 83 -29.65 -23.11 -17.87
C GLN A 83 -29.06 -22.20 -18.93
N ASP A 84 -27.76 -22.30 -19.13
CA ASP A 84 -27.07 -21.73 -20.28
C ASP A 84 -26.18 -22.81 -20.87
N TRP A 85 -26.63 -23.41 -21.97
CA TRP A 85 -25.81 -24.31 -22.79
C TRP A 85 -26.20 -24.08 -24.24
N ASP A 86 -25.19 -23.95 -25.08
CA ASP A 86 -25.35 -23.77 -26.52
C ASP A 86 -24.79 -25.00 -27.24
N TRP A 87 -25.40 -25.38 -28.38
CA TRP A 87 -24.85 -26.44 -29.22
C TRP A 87 -24.20 -25.80 -30.45
N SER A 88 -23.01 -26.28 -30.82
CA SER A 88 -22.42 -26.08 -32.15
C SER A 88 -22.35 -27.42 -32.87
N GLU A 89 -22.50 -27.44 -34.19
CA GLU A 89 -22.89 -28.59 -35.05
C GLU A 89 -22.10 -29.91 -34.85
N ASP A 90 -20.98 -29.95 -34.13
CA ASP A 90 -20.21 -31.17 -33.82
C ASP A 90 -19.52 -31.19 -32.43
N ASP A 91 -19.66 -30.16 -31.57
CA ASP A 91 -18.95 -30.06 -30.29
C ASP A 91 -19.89 -29.79 -29.11
N PHE A 92 -19.79 -30.59 -28.05
CA PHE A 92 -20.47 -30.35 -26.77
C PHE A 92 -19.60 -29.49 -25.87
N PHE A 93 -20.07 -28.30 -25.49
CA PHE A 93 -19.33 -27.43 -24.60
C PHE A 93 -20.24 -26.75 -23.57
N PHE A 94 -19.63 -26.40 -22.44
CA PHE A 94 -20.20 -25.50 -21.45
C PHE A 94 -19.56 -24.13 -21.66
N SER A 95 -20.38 -23.15 -21.97
CA SER A 95 -19.96 -21.75 -21.99
C SER A 95 -20.47 -21.06 -20.75
N VAL A 96 -19.62 -20.29 -20.09
CA VAL A 96 -20.05 -19.40 -19.02
C VAL A 96 -19.55 -17.99 -19.28
N ASN A 97 -20.47 -17.04 -19.17
CA ASN A 97 -20.19 -15.63 -19.24
C ASN A 97 -20.51 -15.03 -17.88
N TYR A 98 -19.55 -14.38 -17.24
CA TYR A 98 -19.78 -13.77 -15.95
C TYR A 98 -20.82 -12.64 -16.00
N ASN A 99 -21.01 -12.00 -17.17
CA ASN A 99 -22.08 -11.03 -17.39
C ASN A 99 -23.46 -11.70 -17.58
N ASP A 100 -23.57 -13.01 -17.39
CA ASP A 100 -24.87 -13.68 -17.27
C ASP A 100 -25.58 -13.12 -16.02
N PRO A 101 -26.81 -12.60 -16.15
CA PRO A 101 -27.61 -12.14 -15.00
C PRO A 101 -27.73 -13.17 -13.87
N CYS A 102 -27.55 -14.46 -14.16
CA CYS A 102 -27.48 -15.54 -13.18
C CYS A 102 -26.24 -15.51 -12.27
N ILE A 103 -25.17 -14.80 -12.66
CA ILE A 103 -23.86 -14.80 -12.02
C ILE A 103 -23.56 -13.43 -11.35
N GLU A 104 -24.22 -12.35 -11.76
CA GLU A 104 -23.97 -10.98 -11.29
C GLU A 104 -24.09 -10.76 -9.77
N GLU A 105 -24.70 -11.67 -9.00
CA GLU A 105 -24.92 -11.53 -7.54
C GLU A 105 -24.46 -12.74 -6.70
N LEU A 106 -23.50 -13.55 -7.19
CA LEU A 106 -22.95 -14.66 -6.39
C LEU A 106 -22.29 -14.13 -5.11
N ALA A 107 -22.66 -14.68 -3.95
CA ALA A 107 -22.11 -14.22 -2.68
C ALA A 107 -20.64 -14.65 -2.48
N ASN A 108 -20.26 -15.78 -3.08
CA ASN A 108 -18.91 -16.33 -3.03
C ASN A 108 -18.19 -16.38 -4.39
N ASN A 109 -18.78 -15.79 -5.43
CA ASN A 109 -18.31 -15.90 -6.81
C ASN A 109 -18.12 -17.37 -7.27
N THR A 110 -18.89 -18.31 -6.74
CA THR A 110 -18.78 -19.74 -7.07
C THR A 110 -20.07 -20.27 -7.67
N ILE A 111 -19.95 -21.08 -8.72
CA ILE A 111 -21.02 -21.95 -9.22
C ILE A 111 -20.59 -23.42 -9.14
N THR A 112 -21.55 -24.31 -8.91
CA THR A 112 -21.31 -25.75 -8.98
C THR A 112 -21.84 -26.27 -10.32
N VAL A 113 -20.96 -26.78 -11.16
CA VAL A 113 -21.29 -27.35 -12.47
C VAL A 113 -21.42 -28.86 -12.35
N THR A 114 -22.49 -29.40 -12.91
CA THR A 114 -22.73 -30.83 -13.08
C THR A 114 -22.75 -31.17 -14.57
N PHE A 115 -21.74 -31.93 -14.98
CA PHE A 115 -21.65 -32.56 -16.29
C PHE A 115 -22.32 -33.94 -16.24
N THR A 116 -23.11 -34.26 -17.27
CA THR A 116 -23.64 -35.61 -17.52
C THR A 116 -23.35 -35.99 -18.97
N GLY A 117 -22.50 -36.98 -19.19
CA GLY A 117 -22.11 -37.45 -20.52
C GLY A 117 -22.60 -38.87 -20.81
N VAL A 118 -22.99 -39.13 -22.06
CA VAL A 118 -23.37 -40.46 -22.56
C VAL A 118 -22.38 -40.89 -23.64
N ILE A 119 -21.66 -41.99 -23.41
CA ILE A 119 -20.72 -42.57 -24.39
C ILE A 119 -21.44 -43.59 -25.30
N ASP A 120 -22.38 -44.34 -24.73
CA ASP A 120 -23.18 -45.37 -25.40
C ASP A 120 -24.57 -45.39 -24.76
N GLU A 121 -25.65 -45.36 -25.56
CA GLU A 121 -27.05 -45.38 -25.09
C GLU A 121 -27.39 -46.61 -24.20
N THR A 122 -26.57 -47.66 -24.23
CA THR A 122 -26.74 -48.88 -23.43
C THR A 122 -26.06 -48.82 -22.06
N LEU A 123 -25.20 -47.82 -21.82
CA LEU A 123 -24.49 -47.61 -20.56
C LEU A 123 -25.17 -46.51 -19.73
N PRO A 124 -25.06 -46.56 -18.39
CA PRO A 124 -25.50 -45.44 -17.56
C PRO A 124 -24.67 -44.19 -17.91
N PRO A 125 -25.27 -42.98 -17.90
CA PRO A 125 -24.54 -41.74 -18.07
C PRO A 125 -23.45 -41.57 -17.01
N GLU A 126 -22.34 -40.97 -17.40
CA GLU A 126 -21.28 -40.57 -16.48
C GLU A 126 -21.55 -39.16 -15.97
N THR A 127 -21.43 -38.97 -14.67
CA THR A 127 -21.69 -37.68 -14.02
C THR A 127 -20.45 -37.18 -13.31
N CYS A 128 -20.15 -35.91 -13.50
CA CYS A 128 -19.01 -35.21 -12.88
C CYS A 128 -19.52 -33.89 -12.31
N THR A 129 -19.17 -33.59 -11.06
CA THR A 129 -19.54 -32.33 -10.40
C THR A 129 -18.27 -31.62 -9.94
N PHE A 130 -18.16 -30.33 -10.24
CA PHE A 130 -17.03 -29.50 -9.84
C PHE A 130 -17.48 -28.05 -9.63
N ASP A 131 -16.74 -27.33 -8.81
CA ASP A 131 -16.99 -25.92 -8.58
C ASP A 131 -16.15 -25.06 -9.55
N ILE A 132 -16.75 -23.98 -10.03
CA ILE A 132 -16.08 -22.90 -10.73
C ILE A 132 -16.09 -21.67 -9.83
N LEU A 133 -14.91 -21.20 -9.44
CA LEU A 133 -14.70 -19.94 -8.72
C LEU A 133 -14.30 -18.86 -9.72
N PHE A 134 -15.09 -17.79 -9.82
CA PHE A 134 -14.77 -16.59 -10.59
C PHE A 134 -13.93 -15.65 -9.73
N ASN A 135 -12.70 -15.41 -10.18
CA ASN A 135 -11.83 -14.46 -9.52
C ASN A 135 -11.90 -13.12 -10.24
N ASP A 136 -12.62 -12.16 -9.65
CA ASP A 136 -12.58 -10.77 -10.10
C ASP A 136 -11.14 -10.25 -9.85
N PRO A 137 -10.39 -9.82 -10.89
CA PRO A 137 -9.05 -9.24 -10.75
C PRO A 137 -9.02 -8.04 -9.78
N GLY A 138 -10.18 -7.45 -9.51
CA GLY A 138 -10.34 -6.26 -8.70
C GLY A 138 -9.57 -5.08 -9.30
N ASN A 139 -9.54 -3.97 -8.55
CA ASN A 139 -8.68 -2.85 -8.91
C ASN A 139 -7.26 -3.11 -8.35
N PRO A 140 -6.21 -2.99 -9.17
CA PRO A 140 -4.83 -3.08 -8.68
C PRO A 140 -4.56 -1.97 -7.65
N THR A 141 -4.04 -2.35 -6.49
CA THR A 141 -3.73 -1.45 -5.37
C THR A 141 -2.33 -1.70 -4.86
N ILE A 142 -1.73 -0.69 -4.22
CA ILE A 142 -0.41 -0.79 -3.60
C ILE A 142 -0.58 -0.88 -2.08
N GLN A 143 0.10 -1.84 -1.47
CA GLN A 143 0.23 -1.97 -0.02
C GLN A 143 1.68 -1.65 0.39
N ILE A 144 1.88 -1.15 1.61
CA ILE A 144 3.22 -0.82 2.12
C ILE A 144 3.52 -1.64 3.37
N GLY A 145 4.67 -2.32 3.35
CA GLY A 145 5.22 -3.07 4.47
C GLY A 145 4.68 -4.49 4.61
N GLU A 146 5.40 -5.30 5.40
CA GLU A 146 5.03 -6.68 5.73
C GLU A 146 3.83 -6.68 6.70
N GLY A 147 2.61 -6.80 6.17
CA GLY A 147 1.40 -6.93 7.00
C GLY A 147 0.12 -6.25 6.51
N GLY A 148 0.10 -5.68 5.30
CA GLY A 148 -1.14 -5.31 4.63
C GLY A 148 -1.89 -4.11 5.23
N GLY A 149 -1.16 -3.12 5.76
CA GLY A 149 -1.74 -1.82 6.03
C GLY A 149 -2.14 -1.18 4.71
N PHE A 150 -3.44 -1.04 4.43
CA PHE A 150 -3.92 -0.23 3.32
C PHE A 150 -3.67 1.24 3.65
N TYR A 151 -2.76 1.86 2.92
CA TYR A 151 -2.59 3.31 2.98
C TYR A 151 -3.58 3.95 2.01
N ASP A 152 -4.11 5.09 2.43
CA ASP A 152 -4.96 5.91 1.57
C ASP A 152 -4.10 6.51 0.46
N THR A 153 -4.27 6.06 -0.78
CA THR A 153 -3.54 6.58 -1.96
C THR A 153 -3.77 8.07 -2.19
N ASN A 154 -4.77 8.67 -1.53
CA ASN A 154 -5.00 10.11 -1.54
C ASN A 154 -4.10 10.89 -0.56
N GLN A 155 -3.28 10.20 0.24
CA GLN A 155 -2.39 10.82 1.22
C GLN A 155 -0.94 10.68 0.78
N GLN A 156 -0.17 11.75 0.97
CA GLN A 156 1.28 11.72 0.85
C GLN A 156 1.85 11.04 2.09
N ILE A 157 2.69 10.04 1.89
CA ILE A 157 3.32 9.26 2.96
C ILE A 157 4.74 9.77 3.14
N THR A 158 5.14 10.01 4.38
CA THR A 158 6.49 10.44 4.73
C THR A 158 7.24 9.28 5.37
N ILE A 159 8.39 8.90 4.81
CA ILE A 159 9.26 7.84 5.33
C ILE A 159 10.70 8.33 5.48
N CYS A 160 11.41 7.72 6.43
CA CYS A 160 12.85 7.88 6.63
C CYS A 160 13.62 6.92 5.72
N GLU A 161 14.74 7.35 5.15
CA GLU A 161 15.60 6.49 4.32
C GLU A 161 16.08 5.23 5.08
N GLU A 162 16.29 5.31 6.40
CA GLU A 162 16.73 4.16 7.20
C GLU A 162 15.69 3.02 7.26
N ASN A 163 14.45 3.26 6.82
CA ASN A 163 13.42 2.24 6.79
C ASN A 163 13.51 1.41 5.51
N ASN A 164 13.62 0.08 5.66
CA ASN A 164 13.40 -0.83 4.54
C ASN A 164 11.92 -0.80 4.16
N VAL A 165 11.59 -0.09 3.08
CA VAL A 165 10.21 0.01 2.60
C VAL A 165 10.01 -0.89 1.39
N VAL A 166 9.10 -1.83 1.55
CA VAL A 166 8.65 -2.74 0.49
C VAL A 166 7.23 -2.35 0.11
N LEU A 167 7.02 -2.07 -1.17
CA LEU A 167 5.70 -1.93 -1.78
C LEU A 167 5.26 -3.29 -2.30
N THR A 168 4.02 -3.67 -2.03
CA THR A 168 3.45 -4.92 -2.53
C THR A 168 2.30 -4.57 -3.46
N ALA A 169 2.42 -5.01 -4.72
CA ALA A 169 1.34 -4.99 -5.67
C ALA A 169 0.26 -5.97 -5.23
N SER A 170 -0.94 -5.47 -5.03
CA SER A 170 -2.11 -6.26 -4.68
C SER A 170 -3.14 -6.11 -5.79
N SER A 171 -3.15 -7.06 -6.72
CA SER A 171 -4.32 -7.34 -7.58
C SER A 171 -5.04 -8.55 -7.01
N LEU A 172 -6.34 -8.40 -6.72
CA LEU A 172 -7.14 -9.46 -6.15
C LEU A 172 -7.28 -10.56 -7.19
N GLY A 173 -6.55 -11.64 -7.00
CA GLY A 173 -6.74 -12.85 -7.80
C GLY A 173 -5.58 -13.23 -8.71
N SER A 174 -4.57 -12.38 -8.89
CA SER A 174 -3.32 -12.82 -9.50
C SER A 174 -2.56 -13.68 -8.50
N ASN A 175 -2.69 -15.00 -8.63
CA ASN A 175 -1.58 -15.85 -8.26
C ASN A 175 -0.37 -15.32 -9.07
N ALA A 176 0.68 -14.86 -8.38
CA ALA A 176 1.79 -14.12 -8.98
C ALA A 176 2.44 -14.88 -10.15
N ASP A 177 2.26 -16.19 -10.19
CA ASP A 177 2.73 -17.09 -11.23
C ASP A 177 2.10 -16.83 -12.63
N TYR A 178 0.96 -16.14 -12.71
CA TYR A 178 0.22 -15.91 -13.97
C TYR A 178 0.02 -14.43 -14.31
N SER A 179 0.83 -13.55 -13.72
CA SER A 179 0.76 -12.12 -14.02
C SER A 179 2.17 -11.55 -14.16
N SER A 180 2.35 -10.66 -15.11
CA SER A 180 3.57 -9.86 -15.20
C SER A 180 3.32 -8.48 -14.62
N PHE A 181 4.26 -8.01 -13.82
CA PHE A 181 4.23 -6.69 -13.19
C PHE A 181 5.34 -5.82 -13.79
N GLU A 182 5.05 -4.54 -13.98
CA GLU A 182 6.03 -3.51 -14.32
C GLU A 182 5.85 -2.35 -13.35
N TRP A 183 6.90 -2.00 -12.60
CA TRP A 183 6.86 -0.89 -11.66
C TRP A 183 7.35 0.42 -12.27
N TYR A 184 6.75 1.52 -11.85
CA TYR A 184 7.07 2.86 -12.30
C TYR A 184 7.32 3.80 -11.13
N ILE A 185 8.28 4.71 -11.30
CA ILE A 185 8.56 5.82 -10.40
C ILE A 185 8.58 7.13 -11.19
N ASN A 186 7.81 8.12 -10.74
CA ASN A 186 7.71 9.45 -11.37
C ASN A 186 7.35 9.38 -12.87
N GLY A 187 6.65 8.34 -13.29
CA GLY A 187 6.27 8.08 -14.69
C GLY A 187 7.31 7.32 -15.51
N GLU A 188 8.45 6.96 -14.94
CA GLU A 188 9.52 6.19 -15.59
C GLU A 188 9.51 4.73 -15.14
N LEU A 189 9.77 3.80 -16.07
CA LEU A 189 9.85 2.37 -15.79
C LEU A 189 11.08 2.03 -14.94
N ILE A 190 10.90 1.25 -13.89
CA ILE A 190 11.99 0.73 -13.06
C ILE A 190 12.48 -0.59 -13.68
N GLU A 191 13.61 -0.54 -14.38
CA GLU A 191 14.13 -1.71 -15.09
C GLU A 191 14.42 -2.90 -14.18
N ASN A 192 13.99 -4.10 -14.59
CA ASN A 192 14.19 -5.38 -13.91
C ASN A 192 13.41 -5.58 -12.60
N GLU A 193 12.52 -4.66 -12.24
CA GLU A 193 11.60 -4.80 -11.11
C GLU A 193 10.24 -5.31 -11.62
N ASN A 194 10.14 -6.63 -11.80
CA ASN A 194 8.93 -7.30 -12.32
C ASN A 194 8.25 -8.20 -11.28
N ALA A 195 8.69 -8.12 -10.02
CA ALA A 195 8.13 -8.90 -8.94
C ALA A 195 6.88 -8.22 -8.37
N ILE A 196 6.05 -8.99 -7.67
CA ILE A 196 4.89 -8.47 -6.92
C ILE A 196 5.33 -7.52 -5.79
N GLU A 197 6.56 -7.65 -5.31
CA GLU A 197 7.16 -6.77 -4.30
C GLU A 197 8.23 -5.89 -4.93
N LEU A 198 8.18 -4.59 -4.64
CA LEU A 198 9.20 -3.62 -4.98
C LEU A 198 9.87 -3.14 -3.69
N ASN A 199 11.18 -3.37 -3.57
CA ASN A 199 11.97 -2.74 -2.52
C ASN A 199 12.40 -1.34 -2.99
N ILE A 200 11.87 -0.29 -2.36
CA ILE A 200 12.14 1.09 -2.76
C ILE A 200 13.63 1.43 -2.70
N ASN A 201 14.38 0.81 -1.77
CA ASN A 201 15.82 1.04 -1.61
C ASN A 201 16.66 0.60 -2.83
N ASN A 202 16.07 -0.21 -3.73
CA ASN A 202 16.72 -0.61 -4.98
C ASN A 202 16.36 0.30 -6.15
N THR A 203 15.57 1.36 -5.91
CA THR A 203 15.07 2.26 -6.95
C THR A 203 15.81 3.60 -6.93
N ASN A 204 15.82 4.31 -8.06
CA ASN A 204 16.45 5.62 -8.17
C ASN A 204 15.43 6.73 -7.85
N TYR A 205 14.95 6.76 -6.60
CA TYR A 205 14.02 7.78 -6.14
C TYR A 205 14.73 9.11 -5.83
N ASP A 206 13.98 10.21 -5.89
CA ASP A 206 14.47 11.53 -5.53
C ASP A 206 14.39 11.72 -4.00
N ILE A 207 15.54 11.79 -3.35
CA ILE A 207 15.65 12.06 -1.91
C ILE A 207 15.06 13.44 -1.58
N ASN A 208 14.39 13.52 -0.43
CA ASN A 208 13.69 14.68 0.12
C ASN A 208 12.60 15.26 -0.79
N SER A 209 12.24 14.56 -1.86
CA SER A 209 11.20 14.94 -2.80
C SER A 209 10.03 13.97 -2.75
N ALA A 210 8.88 14.38 -3.28
CA ALA A 210 7.74 13.51 -3.46
C ALA A 210 7.96 12.61 -4.68
N ASN A 211 7.94 11.30 -4.45
CA ASN A 211 8.05 10.27 -5.47
C ASN A 211 6.69 9.61 -5.68
N THR A 212 6.31 9.40 -6.93
CA THR A 212 5.02 8.77 -7.29
C THR A 212 5.29 7.37 -7.82
N PHE A 213 4.78 6.36 -7.10
CA PHE A 213 4.90 4.95 -7.47
C PHE A 213 3.58 4.44 -8.02
N TYR A 214 3.64 3.65 -9.08
CA TYR A 214 2.52 2.82 -9.54
C TYR A 214 3.06 1.57 -10.22
N PHE A 215 2.20 0.58 -10.45
CA PHE A 215 2.56 -0.58 -11.27
C PHE A 215 1.52 -0.81 -12.36
N SER A 216 1.96 -1.41 -13.46
CA SER A 216 1.08 -1.99 -14.46
C SER A 216 1.11 -3.51 -14.31
N VAL A 217 -0.05 -4.14 -14.34
CA VAL A 217 -0.19 -5.60 -14.31
C VAL A 217 -0.78 -6.08 -15.62
N THR A 218 -0.17 -7.13 -16.19
CA THR A 218 -0.75 -7.88 -17.30
C THR A 218 -1.09 -9.27 -16.81
N ASN A 219 -2.37 -9.65 -16.92
CA ASN A 219 -2.87 -10.99 -16.62
C ASN A 219 -3.48 -11.61 -17.89
N TYR A 220 -4.00 -12.83 -17.80
CA TYR A 220 -4.62 -13.53 -18.93
C TYR A 220 -5.68 -12.67 -19.66
N CYS A 221 -6.55 -12.00 -18.90
CA CYS A 221 -7.63 -11.19 -19.44
C CYS A 221 -7.13 -9.95 -20.17
N SER A 222 -6.19 -9.23 -19.57
CA SER A 222 -5.65 -8.01 -20.15
C SER A 222 -4.75 -8.33 -21.35
N ASP A 223 -4.00 -9.43 -21.31
CA ASP A 223 -3.16 -9.92 -22.42
C ASP A 223 -3.99 -10.28 -23.66
N LEU A 224 -5.13 -10.96 -23.49
CA LEU A 224 -6.06 -11.24 -24.60
C LEU A 224 -6.56 -9.97 -25.29
N GLN A 225 -6.67 -8.87 -24.55
CA GLN A 225 -7.07 -7.57 -25.06
C GLN A 225 -5.88 -6.73 -25.56
N GLY A 226 -4.64 -7.19 -25.36
CA GLY A 226 -3.42 -6.46 -25.65
C GLY A 226 -3.24 -5.22 -24.77
N ASN A 227 -3.81 -5.24 -23.57
CA ASN A 227 -3.80 -4.13 -22.62
C ASN A 227 -3.11 -4.55 -21.31
N SER A 228 -2.64 -3.56 -20.56
CA SER A 228 -2.25 -3.70 -19.17
C SER A 228 -3.17 -2.86 -18.29
N ILE A 229 -3.24 -3.20 -17.00
CA ILE A 229 -4.08 -2.49 -16.02
C ILE A 229 -3.16 -1.78 -15.04
N ASP A 230 -3.28 -0.46 -14.96
CA ASP A 230 -2.48 0.35 -14.05
C ASP A 230 -3.13 0.43 -12.66
N SER A 231 -2.31 0.37 -11.62
CA SER A 231 -2.73 0.69 -10.25
C SER A 231 -3.02 2.17 -10.08
N GLU A 232 -3.78 2.51 -9.04
CA GLU A 232 -3.74 3.87 -8.50
C GLU A 232 -2.29 4.22 -8.09
N TRP A 233 -1.94 5.49 -8.21
CA TRP A 233 -0.62 5.95 -7.80
C TRP A 233 -0.52 6.13 -6.28
N LEU A 234 0.70 6.05 -5.77
CA LEU A 234 1.05 6.25 -4.38
C LEU A 234 2.18 7.29 -4.29
N THR A 235 1.96 8.37 -3.53
CA THR A 235 2.98 9.41 -3.35
C THR A 235 3.72 9.22 -2.02
N ILE A 236 5.04 9.04 -2.11
CA ILE A 236 5.93 8.83 -0.96
C ILE A 236 7.04 9.88 -0.98
N SER A 237 7.21 10.61 0.11
CA SER A 237 8.38 11.44 0.36
C SER A 237 9.37 10.73 1.27
N ILE A 238 10.60 10.58 0.78
CA ILE A 238 11.66 9.83 1.45
C ILE A 238 12.70 10.83 1.92
N TYR A 239 12.84 10.98 3.24
CA TYR A 239 13.77 11.95 3.83
C TYR A 239 15.05 11.25 4.32
N GLU A 240 16.20 11.79 3.93
CA GLU A 240 17.53 11.41 4.42
C GLU A 240 18.11 12.56 5.26
N GLY A 241 18.78 12.23 6.36
CA GLY A 241 19.58 13.20 7.14
C GLY A 241 18.81 14.04 8.15
N TYR A 242 17.52 13.79 8.38
CA TYR A 242 16.72 14.48 9.40
C TYR A 242 16.41 13.54 10.58
N ASP A 243 16.65 14.01 11.82
CA ASP A 243 16.16 13.32 13.02
C ASP A 243 14.62 13.27 12.95
N GLN A 244 14.04 12.06 12.96
CA GLN A 244 12.59 11.79 12.92
C GLN A 244 11.83 12.16 11.63
N CYS A 245 12.51 12.52 10.54
CA CYS A 245 11.88 12.66 9.21
C CYS A 245 10.79 13.73 9.13
N GLU A 246 10.87 14.71 10.02
CA GLU A 246 10.14 15.96 9.88
C GLU A 246 10.97 16.94 9.03
N PRO A 247 10.35 17.67 8.09
CA PRO A 247 11.05 18.70 7.34
C PRO A 247 11.64 19.70 8.33
N CYS A 248 12.98 19.90 8.29
CA CYS A 248 13.69 20.73 9.27
C CYS A 248 12.90 22.00 9.62
N ASN A 249 12.55 22.12 10.89
CA ASN A 249 12.10 23.36 11.48
C ASN A 249 13.22 23.92 12.34
N TRP A 250 13.49 25.22 12.25
CA TRP A 250 14.42 25.84 13.20
C TRP A 250 13.68 26.00 14.53
N ASP A 251 13.75 24.94 15.34
CA ASP A 251 13.23 24.97 16.70
C ASP A 251 14.19 25.78 17.56
N LEU A 252 13.70 26.89 18.09
CA LEU A 252 14.40 27.62 19.15
C LEU A 252 14.45 26.70 20.37
N PRO A 253 15.59 26.58 21.07
CA PRO A 253 15.72 25.62 22.17
C PRO A 253 14.63 25.86 23.21
N ASP A 254 13.70 24.91 23.29
CA ASP A 254 12.69 24.85 24.34
C ASP A 254 13.39 24.20 25.55
N TYR A 255 14.03 25.02 26.39
CA TYR A 255 14.66 24.51 27.62
C TYR A 255 13.58 23.83 28.46
N GLU A 256 13.69 22.50 28.54
CA GLU A 256 12.68 21.59 29.08
C GLU A 256 11.87 22.19 30.24
N SER A 257 10.55 22.26 30.05
CA SER A 257 9.50 22.38 31.09
C SER A 257 9.05 23.76 31.61
N SER A 258 9.46 24.90 31.04
CA SER A 258 8.79 26.18 31.34
C SER A 258 8.37 26.91 30.09
N GLU A 259 7.08 27.25 29.99
CA GLU A 259 6.30 27.78 28.85
C GLU A 259 6.85 29.03 28.11
N PHE A 260 8.10 29.46 28.33
CA PHE A 260 8.68 30.67 27.77
C PHE A 260 10.19 30.55 27.53
N TYR A 261 10.61 30.77 26.28
CA TYR A 261 12.02 31.07 25.97
C TYR A 261 12.44 32.34 26.73
N GLY A 262 13.48 32.27 27.55
CA GLY A 262 14.01 33.40 28.32
C GLY A 262 15.46 33.68 27.96
N PHE A 263 15.84 34.95 27.87
CA PHE A 263 17.25 35.34 27.78
C PHE A 263 17.60 36.42 28.80
N CYS A 264 18.81 36.34 29.32
CA CYS A 264 19.34 37.27 30.31
C CYS A 264 20.54 38.04 29.74
N ILE A 265 20.50 39.37 29.81
CA ILE A 265 21.52 40.22 29.16
C ILE A 265 22.78 40.40 30.00
N ASP A 266 22.64 40.49 31.33
CA ASP A 266 23.77 40.72 32.22
C ASP A 266 24.21 39.42 32.95
N CYS A 267 23.73 38.25 32.51
CA CYS A 267 24.14 36.93 33.00
C CYS A 267 25.37 36.38 32.22
N GLU A 268 25.91 35.22 32.62
CA GLU A 268 27.10 34.58 32.00
C GLU A 268 26.88 34.02 30.56
N GLY A 269 25.94 34.58 29.79
CA GLY A 269 25.63 34.17 28.42
C GLY A 269 25.70 35.34 27.42
N ASP A 270 25.32 35.06 26.18
CA ASP A 270 25.53 35.97 25.05
C ASP A 270 24.64 37.22 25.13
N GLY A 271 23.48 37.14 25.80
CA GLY A 271 22.63 38.30 26.09
C GLY A 271 21.83 38.82 24.90
N TYR A 272 21.55 37.96 23.91
CA TYR A 272 20.82 38.33 22.69
C TYR A 272 19.71 37.31 22.35
N PHE A 273 18.73 37.74 21.55
CA PHE A 273 17.64 36.89 21.04
C PHE A 273 17.36 37.08 19.53
N PRO A 274 17.25 36.01 18.73
CA PRO A 274 17.66 34.65 19.07
C PRO A 274 19.17 34.62 19.35
N GLU A 275 19.64 33.56 20.01
CA GLU A 275 21.07 33.33 20.11
C GLU A 275 21.66 33.23 18.68
N PRO A 276 22.87 33.76 18.45
CA PRO A 276 23.54 33.57 17.16
C PRO A 276 23.57 32.07 16.86
N PRO A 277 23.09 31.63 15.68
CA PRO A 277 23.15 30.22 15.33
C PRO A 277 24.60 29.75 15.40
N ASN A 278 24.82 28.54 15.91
CA ASN A 278 26.15 27.95 16.06
C ASN A 278 26.72 27.50 14.69
N ASN A 279 25.96 27.68 13.61
CA ASN A 279 26.26 27.23 12.27
C ASN A 279 27.32 28.05 11.48
N GLU A 280 28.44 28.48 12.09
CA GLU A 280 29.59 28.95 11.29
C GLU A 280 29.95 27.94 10.17
N GLU A 281 29.70 26.65 10.42
CA GLU A 281 29.88 25.55 9.47
C GLU A 281 28.97 25.61 8.23
N ASN A 282 27.72 26.10 8.32
CA ASN A 282 26.83 26.28 7.15
C ASN A 282 27.22 27.49 6.27
N ARG A 283 28.07 28.38 6.78
CA ARG A 283 28.56 29.54 6.02
C ARG A 283 29.78 29.21 5.17
N SER A 284 30.39 28.05 5.39
CA SER A 284 31.57 27.60 4.66
C SER A 284 31.19 27.01 3.30
N TYR A 285 31.33 27.82 2.26
CA TYR A 285 31.10 27.42 0.86
C TYR A 285 32.05 26.32 0.36
N GLU A 286 33.11 26.00 1.10
CA GLU A 286 34.19 25.11 0.66
C GLU A 286 34.02 23.64 1.07
N ASN A 287 33.04 23.30 1.91
CA ASN A 287 32.84 21.92 2.34
C ASN A 287 31.94 21.16 1.35
N THR A 288 32.49 20.11 0.72
CA THR A 288 31.80 19.27 -0.27
C THR A 288 30.74 18.35 0.34
N LEU A 289 30.68 18.26 1.67
CA LEU A 289 29.65 17.54 2.42
C LEU A 289 28.61 18.56 2.88
N ARG A 290 27.58 18.77 2.06
CA ARG A 290 26.42 19.61 2.37
C ARG A 290 25.46 18.79 3.22
N ILE A 291 25.72 18.71 4.52
CA ILE A 291 24.74 18.13 5.45
C ILE A 291 23.76 19.25 5.78
N PRO A 292 22.49 19.18 5.36
CA PRO A 292 21.51 20.18 5.75
C PRO A 292 21.39 20.18 7.29
N THR A 293 21.47 21.35 7.90
CA THR A 293 21.17 21.50 9.33
C THR A 293 19.84 22.24 9.49
N CYS A 294 19.11 21.95 10.57
CA CYS A 294 17.89 22.67 10.89
C CYS A 294 18.13 24.07 11.47
N GLU A 295 19.39 24.54 11.53
CA GLU A 295 19.71 25.89 11.98
C GLU A 295 19.62 26.90 10.84
N ALA A 296 18.88 27.99 11.06
CA ALA A 296 18.78 29.06 10.08
C ALA A 296 20.15 29.66 9.70
N THR A 297 20.45 29.72 8.40
CA THR A 297 21.62 30.45 7.88
C THR A 297 21.41 31.96 7.96
N THR A 298 20.19 32.41 7.67
CA THR A 298 19.80 33.82 7.79
C THR A 298 18.49 33.96 8.56
N TYR A 299 18.40 34.96 9.44
CA TYR A 299 17.15 35.33 10.09
C TYR A 299 16.98 36.85 10.24
N ARG A 300 15.73 37.27 10.43
CA ARG A 300 15.32 38.61 10.87
C ARG A 300 14.28 38.49 11.96
N VAL A 301 14.48 39.18 13.06
CA VAL A 301 13.55 39.20 14.19
C VAL A 301 12.87 40.56 14.31
N THR A 302 11.57 40.53 14.54
CA THR A 302 10.78 41.70 14.94
C THR A 302 10.18 41.45 16.31
N ILE A 303 10.35 42.40 17.23
CA ILE A 303 9.91 42.28 18.62
C ILE A 303 8.75 43.23 18.88
N TYR A 304 7.72 42.71 19.51
CA TYR A 304 6.51 43.41 19.89
C TYR A 304 6.35 43.38 21.41
N ASN A 305 5.79 44.45 21.96
CA ASN A 305 5.31 44.43 23.34
C ASN A 305 3.97 43.67 23.46
N ARG A 306 3.47 43.52 24.69
CA ARG A 306 2.19 42.85 24.98
C ARG A 306 0.95 43.48 24.36
N LEU A 307 1.07 44.68 23.81
CA LEU A 307 -0.01 45.38 23.10
C LEU A 307 0.14 45.29 21.57
N GLY A 308 1.05 44.45 21.07
CA GLY A 308 1.32 44.29 19.63
C GLY A 308 2.07 45.47 19.00
N ARG A 309 2.69 46.37 19.78
CA ARG A 309 3.49 47.47 19.23
C ARG A 309 4.93 47.02 19.00
N GLU A 310 5.43 47.25 17.79
CA GLU A 310 6.83 47.01 17.44
C GLU A 310 7.77 47.85 18.30
N LEU A 311 8.78 47.21 18.87
CA LEU A 311 9.83 47.81 19.68
C LEU A 311 11.21 47.75 19.01
N PHE A 312 11.44 46.66 18.27
CA PHE A 312 12.69 46.37 17.59
C PHE A 312 12.41 45.60 16.30
N GLN A 313 13.26 45.81 15.30
CA GLN A 313 13.31 45.04 14.07
C GLN A 313 14.78 44.95 13.67
N SER A 314 15.25 43.75 13.32
CA SER A 314 16.59 43.51 12.80
C SER A 314 16.92 44.47 11.66
N GLU A 315 18.06 45.16 11.75
CA GLU A 315 18.51 46.10 10.71
C GLU A 315 19.20 45.39 9.52
N TYR A 316 19.75 44.19 9.77
CA TYR A 316 20.43 43.35 8.80
C TYR A 316 20.21 41.86 9.16
N ASP A 317 20.58 40.95 8.26
CA ASP A 317 20.40 39.53 8.48
C ASP A 317 21.26 39.04 9.65
N ASN A 318 20.69 38.19 10.50
CA ASN A 318 21.29 37.71 11.74
C ASN A 318 21.61 38.83 12.74
N HIS A 319 20.86 39.94 12.73
CA HIS A 319 20.92 40.97 13.76
C HIS A 319 19.98 40.60 14.91
N PRO A 320 20.49 40.08 16.04
CA PRO A 320 19.64 39.70 17.15
C PRO A 320 19.16 40.93 17.93
N TRP A 321 18.17 40.73 18.78
CA TRP A 321 17.69 41.72 19.73
C TRP A 321 18.47 41.65 21.04
N ASP A 322 18.97 42.80 21.50
CA ASP A 322 19.77 42.96 22.73
C ASP A 322 18.95 43.49 23.92
N GLY A 323 17.63 43.31 23.88
CA GLY A 323 16.70 43.86 24.88
C GLY A 323 16.54 45.39 24.86
N LYS A 324 17.12 46.12 23.90
CA LYS A 324 16.97 47.58 23.81
C LYS A 324 15.97 48.00 22.73
N LEU A 325 15.42 49.20 22.90
CA LEU A 325 14.63 49.88 21.88
C LEU A 325 15.54 50.44 20.78
N LYS A 326 14.97 50.82 19.63
CA LYS A 326 15.69 51.53 18.53
C LYS A 326 16.48 52.78 18.96
N ASN A 327 16.15 53.38 20.11
CA ASN A 327 16.86 54.54 20.67
C ASN A 327 17.93 54.16 21.72
N GLY A 328 18.27 52.88 21.85
CA GLY A 328 19.26 52.36 22.80
C GLY A 328 18.80 52.28 24.25
N ARG A 329 17.54 52.63 24.57
CA ARG A 329 17.02 52.48 25.93
C ARG A 329 16.70 51.02 26.24
N LYS A 330 17.08 50.57 27.43
CA LYS A 330 16.70 49.25 27.97
C LYS A 330 15.17 49.09 27.98
N CYS A 331 14.68 47.97 27.44
CA CYS A 331 13.29 47.55 27.63
C CYS A 331 13.08 47.12 29.09
N LYS A 332 11.83 47.06 29.55
CA LYS A 332 11.53 46.54 30.90
C LYS A 332 11.65 45.03 30.91
N GLU A 333 11.98 44.43 32.04
CA GLU A 333 11.87 42.97 32.20
C GLU A 333 10.44 42.51 31.95
N GLY A 334 10.31 41.30 31.42
CA GLY A 334 9.02 40.66 31.18
C GLY A 334 8.88 40.05 29.79
N THR A 335 7.65 39.62 29.49
CA THR A 335 7.32 38.91 28.25
C THR A 335 7.10 39.86 27.08
N TYR A 336 7.72 39.52 25.96
CA TYR A 336 7.59 40.12 24.64
C TYR A 336 7.14 39.06 23.63
N TYR A 337 6.64 39.50 22.48
CA TYR A 337 6.26 38.63 21.37
C TYR A 337 7.22 38.86 20.21
N TYR A 338 7.51 37.81 19.45
CA TYR A 338 8.40 37.90 18.30
C TYR A 338 7.76 37.36 17.03
N LYS A 339 8.21 37.90 15.90
CA LYS A 339 8.10 37.32 14.56
C LYS A 339 9.51 37.10 14.05
N LEU A 340 9.86 35.86 13.74
CA LEU A 340 11.15 35.44 13.23
C LEU A 340 10.97 34.98 11.78
N GLU A 341 11.57 35.69 10.86
CA GLU A 341 11.65 35.31 9.44
C GLU A 341 13.02 34.68 9.21
N TYR A 342 13.09 33.45 8.72
CA TYR A 342 14.36 32.74 8.58
C TYR A 342 14.42 31.88 7.32
N VAL A 343 15.65 31.65 6.85
CA VAL A 343 15.98 30.76 5.74
C VAL A 343 16.98 29.75 6.27
N LEU A 344 16.68 28.46 6.12
CA LEU A 344 17.55 27.38 6.60
C LEU A 344 18.86 27.37 5.82
N ASN A 345 18.76 27.38 4.49
CA ASN A 345 19.91 27.45 3.61
C ASN A 345 19.58 28.18 2.30
N PRO A 346 20.03 29.43 2.09
CA PRO A 346 19.69 30.21 0.89
C PRO A 346 20.31 29.68 -0.41
N SER A 347 21.20 28.69 -0.33
CA SER A 347 21.89 28.09 -1.48
C SER A 347 21.39 26.68 -1.84
N LEU A 348 20.45 26.13 -1.07
CA LEU A 348 19.79 24.88 -1.36
C LEU A 348 18.38 25.19 -1.85
N ASP A 349 18.19 25.09 -3.17
CA ASP A 349 16.87 25.22 -3.80
C ASP A 349 16.00 23.98 -3.55
N GLU A 350 16.63 22.86 -3.20
CA GLU A 350 15.98 21.62 -2.76
C GLU A 350 15.35 21.84 -1.37
N ASP A 351 14.21 21.18 -1.12
CA ASP A 351 13.51 21.14 0.18
C ASP A 351 12.96 22.47 0.71
N GLN A 352 12.82 23.48 -0.17
CA GLN A 352 12.36 24.82 0.22
C GLN A 352 13.24 25.43 1.32
N GLN A 353 14.50 25.00 1.45
CA GLN A 353 15.41 25.53 2.47
C GLN A 353 15.84 26.96 2.18
N ASN A 354 15.78 27.36 0.90
CA ASN A 354 15.95 28.73 0.43
C ASN A 354 14.71 29.62 0.65
N GLU A 355 13.56 29.04 1.02
CA GLU A 355 12.33 29.79 1.25
C GLU A 355 12.34 30.46 2.62
N THR A 356 11.74 31.65 2.68
CA THR A 356 11.53 32.35 3.95
C THR A 356 10.43 31.66 4.75
N LYS A 357 10.82 31.00 5.83
CA LYS A 357 9.92 30.44 6.84
C LYS A 357 9.63 31.49 7.92
N ILE A 358 8.49 31.34 8.61
CA ILE A 358 8.06 32.25 9.67
C ILE A 358 7.81 31.45 10.95
N SER A 359 8.47 31.84 12.03
CA SER A 359 8.22 31.37 13.39
C SER A 359 7.73 32.54 14.25
N THR A 360 6.77 32.27 15.13
CA THR A 360 6.22 33.28 16.05
C THR A 360 6.07 32.69 17.44
N GLY A 361 6.30 33.52 18.45
CA GLY A 361 6.16 33.07 19.84
C GLY A 361 6.33 34.21 20.83
N SER A 362 6.67 33.84 22.06
CA SER A 362 6.96 34.79 23.13
C SER A 362 8.33 34.53 23.73
N VAL A 363 8.99 35.62 24.14
CA VAL A 363 10.30 35.61 24.79
C VAL A 363 10.24 36.43 26.08
N TYR A 364 10.84 35.91 27.16
CA TYR A 364 11.01 36.61 28.42
C TYR A 364 12.38 37.30 28.47
N LEU A 365 12.38 38.61 28.73
CA LEU A 365 13.58 39.41 28.91
C LEU A 365 13.88 39.58 30.41
N ASP A 366 15.09 39.20 30.82
CA ASP A 366 15.65 39.42 32.16
C ASP A 366 16.94 40.27 32.08
N TRP A 367 17.11 41.24 32.98
CA TRP A 367 18.37 41.99 33.10
C TRP A 367 19.29 41.44 34.19
N GLY A 368 18.91 40.38 34.92
CA GLY A 368 19.79 39.68 35.86
C GLY A 368 20.25 40.50 37.07
N ASN A 369 19.46 41.49 37.50
CA ASN A 369 19.81 42.37 38.64
C ASN A 369 19.40 41.83 40.00
#